data_AF-A0A233RIT7-F1
#
_entry.id   AF-A0A233RIT7-F1
#
_cell.length_a   1.000
_cell.length_b   1.000
_cell.length_c   1.000
_cell.angle_alpha   90.00
_cell.angle_beta   90.00
_cell.angle_gamma   90.00
#
_symmetry.space_group_name_H-M   'P 1'
#
loop_
_entity.id
_entity.type
_entity.pdbx_description
1 polymer ?
#
loop_
_entity_poly.entity_id
_entity_poly.type
_entity_poly.pdbx_seq_one_letter_code
_entity_poly.pdbx_strand_id
1 'polypeptide(L)'
;MRNKLLALLASLWLTGCAGQGSADAPARNHLYAVGYAPISLQRPADYQQKLLHAMRASRMDAYRELSEQLGGVMISSSSQLDSHILQDGTVNSASRGVVRGARVVNSYPDGDMYVTELELDLALYRKLRRDGQ
;
A
#
# COMPACT_ATOMS: atom_id res chain seq x y z
N MET A 1 -35.32 -13.15 -54.94
CA MET A 1 -35.20 -13.44 -53.49
C MET A 1 -33.84 -14.05 -53.08
N ARG A 2 -32.76 -13.93 -53.87
CA ARG A 2 -31.47 -14.61 -53.59
C ARG A 2 -30.38 -13.71 -52.97
N ASN A 3 -30.65 -12.41 -52.79
CA ASN A 3 -29.67 -11.42 -52.31
C ASN A 3 -29.95 -10.89 -50.89
N LYS A 4 -31.06 -11.30 -50.25
CA LYS A 4 -31.36 -10.91 -48.86
C LYS A 4 -30.73 -11.86 -47.82
N LEU A 5 -30.35 -13.07 -48.24
CA LEU A 5 -29.69 -14.04 -47.35
C LEU A 5 -28.22 -13.70 -47.07
N LEU A 6 -27.53 -13.05 -48.02
CA LEU A 6 -26.14 -12.61 -47.84
C LEU A 6 -26.01 -11.37 -46.94
N ALA A 7 -27.05 -10.54 -46.85
CA ALA A 7 -27.04 -9.36 -45.98
C ALA A 7 -27.20 -9.68 -44.48
N LEU A 8 -27.75 -10.86 -44.15
CA LEU A 8 -27.97 -11.32 -42.77
C LEU A 8 -26.76 -12.03 -42.16
N LEU A 9 -25.81 -12.51 -42.99
CA LEU A 9 -24.56 -13.11 -42.50
C LEU A 9 -23.47 -12.07 -42.18
N ALA A 10 -23.62 -10.82 -42.65
CA ALA A 10 -22.63 -9.76 -42.44
C ALA A 10 -22.77 -9.04 -41.09
N SER A 11 -23.89 -9.21 -40.36
CA SER A 11 -24.11 -8.61 -39.03
C SER A 11 -23.50 -9.40 -37.88
N LEU A 12 -22.90 -10.56 -38.14
CA LEU A 12 -22.35 -11.46 -37.12
C LEU A 12 -20.84 -11.30 -36.90
N TRP A 13 -20.31 -10.10 -37.11
CA TRP A 13 -18.89 -9.76 -36.89
C TRP A 13 -18.67 -8.58 -35.92
N LEU A 14 -19.70 -8.15 -35.19
CA LEU A 14 -19.59 -7.05 -34.21
C LEU A 14 -19.64 -7.49 -32.74
N THR A 15 -19.58 -8.79 -32.45
CA THR A 15 -19.24 -9.27 -31.09
C THR A 15 -17.74 -9.13 -30.84
N GLY A 16 -17.30 -7.90 -30.66
CA GLY A 16 -16.00 -7.59 -30.06
C GLY A 16 -16.04 -7.95 -28.57
N CYS A 17 -15.16 -8.85 -28.15
CA CYS A 17 -14.98 -9.22 -26.76
C CYS A 17 -14.49 -8.01 -25.95
N ALA A 18 -15.28 -7.53 -24.98
CA ALA A 18 -14.75 -6.74 -23.87
C ALA A 18 -14.00 -7.67 -22.91
N GLY A 19 -12.85 -8.16 -23.33
CA GLY A 19 -11.94 -8.95 -22.51
C GLY A 19 -11.01 -8.00 -21.75
N GLN A 20 -11.53 -7.27 -20.78
CA GLN A 20 -10.68 -6.53 -19.84
C GLN A 20 -10.16 -7.53 -18.81
N GLY A 21 -9.19 -8.32 -19.23
CA GLY A 21 -8.39 -9.14 -18.33
C GLY A 21 -7.59 -8.20 -17.44
N SER A 22 -8.14 -7.89 -16.27
CA SER A 22 -7.35 -7.40 -15.15
C SER A 22 -6.30 -8.47 -14.89
N ALA A 23 -5.09 -8.24 -15.40
CA ALA A 23 -3.96 -9.04 -14.99
C ALA A 23 -3.83 -8.85 -13.49
N ASP A 24 -4.32 -9.83 -12.73
CA ASP A 24 -4.12 -9.95 -11.30
C ASP A 24 -2.62 -10.11 -11.09
N ALA A 25 -1.91 -8.98 -11.07
CA ALA A 25 -0.54 -8.92 -10.58
C ALA A 25 -0.59 -9.59 -9.19
N PRO A 26 0.34 -10.52 -8.90
CA PRO A 26 0.29 -11.28 -7.66
C PRO A 26 0.17 -10.28 -6.52
N ALA A 27 -0.96 -10.32 -5.81
CA ALA A 27 -1.24 -9.37 -4.74
C ALA A 27 -0.06 -9.44 -3.78
N ARG A 28 0.79 -8.39 -3.78
CA ARG A 28 1.90 -8.31 -2.84
C ARG A 28 1.27 -8.31 -1.45
N ASN A 29 1.32 -9.45 -0.77
CA ASN A 29 0.76 -9.61 0.56
C ASN A 29 1.57 -8.81 1.61
N HIS A 30 2.66 -8.19 1.20
CA HIS A 30 3.54 -7.39 2.03
C HIS A 30 3.61 -5.94 1.53
N LEU A 31 3.59 -4.99 2.46
CA LEU A 31 3.97 -3.61 2.23
C LEU A 31 5.38 -3.38 2.75
N TYR A 32 6.13 -2.54 2.04
CA TYR A 32 7.49 -2.15 2.39
C TYR A 32 7.58 -0.64 2.46
N ALA A 33 8.27 -0.13 3.47
CA ALA A 33 8.54 1.30 3.62
C ALA A 33 9.98 1.53 4.07
N VAL A 34 10.58 2.62 3.61
CA VAL A 34 11.96 2.97 3.95
C VAL A 34 11.96 4.38 4.51
N GLY A 35 12.49 4.54 5.72
CA GLY A 35 12.62 5.85 6.35
C GLY A 35 14.06 6.28 6.44
N TYR A 36 14.26 7.60 6.34
CA TYR A 36 15.58 8.20 6.25
C TYR A 36 15.73 9.31 7.30
N ALA A 37 16.92 9.42 7.88
CA ALA A 37 17.25 10.55 8.73
C ALA A 37 18.73 10.92 8.65
N PRO A 38 19.07 12.19 8.35
CA PRO A 38 20.46 12.65 8.35
C PRO A 38 21.02 12.68 9.77
N ILE A 39 22.18 12.06 9.99
CA ILE A 39 22.87 11.96 11.27
C ILE A 39 23.42 13.34 11.66
N SER A 40 24.06 14.05 10.73
CA SER A 40 24.67 15.36 10.98
C SER A 40 23.69 16.41 11.53
N LEU A 41 22.43 16.37 11.08
CA LEU A 41 21.38 17.33 11.44
C LEU A 41 20.66 17.03 12.76
N GLN A 42 20.91 15.87 13.37
CA GLN A 42 20.31 15.55 14.67
C GLN A 42 20.90 16.44 15.77
N ARG A 43 20.07 16.76 16.78
CA ARG A 43 20.49 17.35 18.06
C ARG A 43 20.50 16.20 19.05
N PRO A 44 21.60 15.84 19.75
CA PRO A 44 22.60 16.67 20.42
C PRO A 44 23.92 16.87 19.65
N ALA A 45 24.97 17.42 20.29
CA ALA A 45 26.26 17.64 19.63
C ALA A 45 27.09 16.36 19.45
N ASP A 46 27.03 15.44 20.42
CA ASP A 46 27.78 14.18 20.40
C ASP A 46 27.33 13.26 19.25
N TYR A 47 28.30 12.65 18.55
CA TYR A 47 28.01 11.81 17.39
C TYR A 47 27.20 10.56 17.74
N GLN A 48 27.48 9.90 18.88
CA GLN A 48 26.74 8.70 19.27
C GLN A 48 25.28 9.04 19.59
N GLN A 49 25.06 10.18 20.24
CA GLN A 49 23.72 10.69 20.47
C GLN A 49 23.04 11.08 19.14
N LYS A 50 23.73 11.76 18.22
CA LYS A 50 23.18 12.06 16.89
C LYS A 50 22.77 10.79 16.13
N LEU A 51 23.61 9.76 16.15
CA LEU A 51 23.33 8.47 15.54
C LEU A 51 22.08 7.83 16.13
N LEU A 52 21.97 7.77 17.46
CA LEU A 52 20.78 7.24 18.15
C LEU A 52 19.51 8.03 17.79
N HIS A 53 19.61 9.35 17.65
CA HIS A 53 18.50 10.19 17.23
C HIS A 53 18.13 9.92 15.76
N ALA A 54 19.10 9.74 14.87
CA ALA A 54 18.87 9.39 13.47
C ALA A 54 18.23 8.01 13.31
N MET A 55 18.65 7.03 14.11
CA MET A 55 18.00 5.71 14.19
C MET A 55 16.51 5.82 14.54
N ARG A 56 16.18 6.65 15.52
CA ARG A 56 14.78 6.87 15.94
C ARG A 56 14.00 7.65 14.89
N ALA A 57 14.58 8.71 14.35
CA ALA A 57 13.94 9.55 13.34
C ALA A 57 13.67 8.79 12.04
N SER A 58 14.64 8.04 11.53
CA SER A 58 14.48 7.19 10.33
C SER A 58 13.39 6.14 10.54
N ARG A 59 13.32 5.52 11.72
CA ARG A 59 12.26 4.57 12.04
C ARG A 59 10.87 5.22 12.07
N MET A 60 10.75 6.43 12.61
CA MET A 60 9.48 7.17 12.62
C MET A 60 9.05 7.57 11.21
N ASP A 61 10.00 7.99 10.37
CA ASP A 61 9.74 8.29 8.97
C ASP A 61 9.27 7.04 8.20
N ALA A 62 9.92 5.88 8.41
CA ALA A 62 9.51 4.62 7.81
C ALA A 62 8.08 4.23 8.22
N TYR A 63 7.72 4.40 9.49
CA TYR A 63 6.36 4.14 9.96
C TYR A 63 5.33 5.10 9.37
N ARG A 64 5.69 6.37 9.15
CA ARG A 64 4.82 7.35 8.49
C ARG A 64 4.53 6.92 7.06
N GLU A 65 5.56 6.60 6.28
CA GLU A 65 5.40 6.13 4.91
C GLU A 65 4.58 4.83 4.86
N LEU A 66 4.86 3.87 5.73
CA LEU A 66 4.10 2.62 5.81
C LEU A 66 2.62 2.87 6.13
N SER A 67 2.33 3.84 7.01
CA SER A 67 0.96 4.20 7.38
C SER A 67 0.21 4.86 6.23
N GLU A 68 0.89 5.70 5.44
CA GLU A 68 0.34 6.32 4.23
C GLU A 68 0.02 5.25 3.17
N GLN A 69 0.97 4.34 2.91
CA GLN A 69 0.75 3.22 1.99
C GLN A 69 -0.41 2.31 2.45
N LEU A 70 -0.45 1.95 3.74
CA LEU A 70 -1.52 1.13 4.31
C LEU A 70 -2.88 1.83 4.19
N GLY A 71 -2.94 3.13 4.48
CA GLY A 71 -4.14 3.93 4.30
C GLY A 71 -4.65 3.90 2.85
N GLY A 72 -3.74 4.04 1.87
CA GLY A 72 -4.06 3.92 0.44
C GLY A 72 -4.63 2.54 0.08
N VAL A 73 -4.00 1.46 0.55
CA VAL A 73 -4.46 0.09 0.32
C VAL A 73 -5.86 -0.13 0.90
N MET A 74 -6.13 0.35 2.11
CA MET A 74 -7.43 0.17 2.75
C MET A 74 -8.56 0.93 2.03
N ILE A 75 -8.31 2.16 1.58
CA ILE A 75 -9.27 2.95 0.81
C ILE A 75 -9.57 2.29 -0.56
N SER A 76 -8.53 1.79 -1.23
CA SER A 76 -8.70 1.11 -2.53
C SER A 76 -9.45 -0.23 -2.40
N SER A 77 -9.33 -0.91 -1.25
CA SER A 77 -10.00 -2.18 -0.99
C SER A 77 -11.48 -2.00 -0.68
N SER A 78 -11.88 -0.92 0.01
CA SER A 78 -13.31 -0.64 0.23
C SER A 78 -14.00 -0.27 -1.08
N SER A 79 -13.38 0.57 -1.91
CA SER A 79 -14.00 1.00 -3.18
C SER A 79 -14.17 -0.11 -4.22
N GLN A 80 -13.30 -1.13 -4.22
CA GLN A 80 -13.45 -2.32 -5.09
C GLN A 80 -14.62 -3.22 -4.68
N LEU A 81 -14.97 -3.28 -3.39
CA LEU A 81 -16.13 -4.06 -2.94
C LEU A 81 -17.45 -3.31 -3.21
N ASP A 82 -17.40 -1.97 -3.17
CA ASP A 82 -18.56 -1.10 -3.32
C ASP A 82 -18.86 -0.71 -4.77
N SER A 83 -18.14 -1.24 -5.77
CA SER A 83 -18.32 -0.91 -7.20
C SER A 83 -19.67 -1.32 -7.80
N HIS A 84 -20.62 -1.78 -6.99
CA HIS A 84 -22.01 -2.05 -7.41
C HIS A 84 -23.09 -1.26 -6.68
N ILE A 85 -22.79 -0.51 -5.61
CA ILE A 85 -23.78 0.37 -4.97
C ILE A 85 -23.02 1.61 -4.47
N LEU A 86 -23.26 2.75 -5.11
CA LEU A 86 -22.92 4.07 -4.56
C LEU A 86 -23.74 4.25 -3.28
N GLN A 87 -23.23 3.77 -2.15
CA GLN A 87 -23.81 4.03 -0.84
C GLN A 87 -22.84 4.89 -0.03
N ASP A 88 -23.40 5.95 0.54
CA ASP A 88 -22.76 7.00 1.31
C ASP A 88 -22.16 6.42 2.60
N GLY A 89 -20.98 5.80 2.49
CA GLY A 89 -20.29 5.14 3.59
C GLY A 89 -19.39 6.11 4.33
N THR A 90 -19.64 6.30 5.63
CA THR A 90 -18.78 7.09 6.52
C THR A 90 -17.36 6.51 6.50
N VAL A 91 -16.41 7.25 5.92
CA VAL A 91 -14.99 6.87 5.91
C VAL A 91 -14.46 6.94 7.34
N ASN A 92 -14.41 5.80 8.03
CA ASN A 92 -13.69 5.66 9.28
C ASN A 92 -12.19 5.71 8.97
N SER A 93 -11.64 6.93 8.88
CA SER A 93 -10.20 7.16 8.76
C SER A 93 -9.51 6.72 10.06
N ALA A 94 -9.18 5.43 10.13
CA ALA A 94 -8.43 4.82 11.21
C ALA A 94 -6.96 5.28 11.12
N SER A 95 -6.71 6.56 11.38
CA SER A 95 -5.38 7.12 11.58
C SER A 95 -5.28 7.55 13.04
N ARG A 96 -4.47 6.82 13.82
CA ARG A 96 -3.88 7.16 15.14
C ARG A 96 -3.50 5.87 15.85
N GLY A 97 -2.42 5.23 15.41
CA GLY A 97 -1.89 4.07 16.13
C GLY A 97 -0.75 3.41 15.38
N VAL A 98 0.27 2.98 16.13
CA VAL A 98 1.39 2.15 15.67
C VAL A 98 0.86 1.08 14.70
N VAL A 99 1.43 0.99 13.50
CA VAL A 99 1.06 -0.03 12.51
C VAL A 99 1.33 -1.42 13.10
N ARG A 100 0.30 -2.05 13.65
CA ARG A 100 0.39 -3.36 14.30
C ARG A 100 0.80 -4.41 13.27
N GLY A 101 1.81 -5.21 13.60
CA GLY A 101 2.36 -6.23 12.71
C GLY A 101 3.49 -5.75 11.79
N ALA A 102 3.85 -4.47 11.83
CA ALA A 102 5.01 -3.96 11.10
C ALA A 102 6.32 -4.34 11.80
N ARG A 103 7.28 -4.83 11.03
CA ARG A 103 8.58 -5.33 11.49
C ARG A 103 9.72 -4.58 10.81
N VAL A 104 10.77 -4.25 11.59
CA VAL A 104 12.04 -3.77 11.02
C VAL A 104 12.76 -4.94 10.37
N VAL A 105 13.00 -4.85 9.07
CA VAL A 105 13.75 -5.88 8.32
C VAL A 105 15.22 -5.53 8.21
N ASN A 106 15.53 -4.23 8.16
CA ASN A 106 16.89 -3.74 8.04
C ASN A 106 17.05 -2.35 8.67
N SER A 107 18.25 -2.04 9.14
CA SER A 107 18.56 -0.74 9.75
C SER A 107 20.07 -0.49 9.74
N TYR A 108 20.53 0.54 9.04
CA TYR A 108 21.95 0.79 8.81
C TYR A 108 22.22 2.26 8.48
N PRO A 109 23.43 2.76 8.76
CA PRO A 109 23.91 4.03 8.21
C PRO A 109 24.33 3.86 6.74
N ASP A 110 23.98 4.84 5.92
CA ASP A 110 24.43 5.02 4.53
C ASP A 110 24.90 6.47 4.34
N GLY A 111 26.22 6.67 4.37
CA GLY A 111 26.83 8.00 4.37
C GLY A 111 26.40 8.83 5.58
N ASP A 112 25.84 10.02 5.34
CA ASP A 112 25.25 10.86 6.39
C ASP A 112 23.81 10.45 6.75
N MET A 113 23.20 9.55 6.00
CA MET A 113 21.82 9.13 6.26
C MET A 113 21.82 7.89 7.15
N TYR A 114 20.85 7.80 8.04
CA TYR A 114 20.48 6.56 8.68
C TYR A 114 19.20 6.03 8.05
N VAL A 115 19.21 4.77 7.63
CA VAL A 115 18.15 4.12 6.87
C VAL A 115 17.48 3.05 7.74
N THR A 116 16.15 3.02 7.73
CA THR A 116 15.36 1.97 8.38
C THR A 116 14.32 1.42 7.42
N GLU A 117 14.34 0.12 7.21
CA GLU A 117 13.41 -0.59 6.33
C GLU A 117 12.37 -1.35 7.16
N LEU A 118 11.10 -1.16 6.84
CA LEU A 118 9.97 -1.83 7.47
C LEU A 118 9.23 -2.72 6.46
N GLU A 119 8.68 -3.81 6.99
CA GLU A 119 7.77 -4.71 6.28
C GLU A 119 6.48 -4.90 7.09
N LEU A 120 5.35 -5.00 6.40
CA LEU A 120 4.06 -5.34 6.98
C LEU A 120 3.39 -6.45 6.17
N ASP A 121 3.08 -7.57 6.82
CA ASP A 121 2.19 -8.59 6.28
C ASP A 121 0.72 -8.14 6.42
N LEU A 122 0.05 -7.95 5.30
CA LEU A 122 -1.34 -7.51 5.23
C LEU A 122 -2.33 -8.58 5.74
N ALA A 123 -2.02 -9.86 5.56
CA ALA A 123 -2.85 -10.95 6.09
C ALA A 123 -2.79 -10.98 7.62
N LEU A 124 -1.58 -10.85 8.18
CA LEU A 124 -1.38 -10.72 9.63
C LEU A 124 -2.08 -9.48 10.18
N TYR A 125 -1.90 -8.32 9.53
CA TYR A 125 -2.57 -7.08 9.93
C TYR A 125 -4.10 -7.24 9.97
N ARG A 126 -4.70 -7.82 8.92
CA ARG A 126 -6.15 -8.06 8.85
C ARG A 126 -6.62 -9.02 9.95
N LYS A 127 -5.82 -10.05 10.28
CA LYS A 127 -6.10 -10.95 11.39
C LYS A 127 -6.08 -10.20 12.72
N LEU A 128 -4.99 -9.48 13.02
CA LEU A 128 -4.83 -8.69 14.25
C LEU A 128 -5.93 -7.63 14.42
N ARG A 129 -6.43 -7.07 13.31
CA ARG A 129 -7.56 -6.12 13.32
C ARG A 129 -8.88 -6.77 13.71
N ARG A 130 -9.15 -8.01 13.28
CA ARG A 130 -10.39 -8.75 13.61
C ARG A 130 -10.39 -9.25 15.04
N ASP A 131 -9.26 -9.72 15.54
CA ASP A 131 -9.14 -10.33 16.88
C ASP A 131 -9.20 -9.29 18.03
N GLY A 132 -9.07 -8.01 17.72
CA GLY A 132 -9.13 -6.91 18.68
C GLY A 132 -10.50 -6.23 18.81
N GLN A 133 -11.53 -6.72 18.12
CA GLN A 133 -12.91 -6.21 18.18
C GLN A 133 -13.81 -7.10 19.04
#